data_AF-A0A1Y4VZR4-F1
#
_entry.id   AF-A0A1Y4VZR4-F1
#
_cell.length_a   1.000
_cell.length_b   1.000
_cell.length_c   1.000
_cell.angle_alpha   90.00
_cell.angle_beta   90.00
_cell.angle_gamma   90.00
#
_symmetry.space_group_name_H-M   'P 1'
#
loop_
_entity.id
_entity.type
_entity.pdbx_description
1 polymer ?
#
loop_
_entity_poly.entity_id
_entity_poly.type
_entity_poly.pdbx_seq_one_letter_code
_entity_poly.pdbx_strand_id
1 'polypeptide(L)'
;MAFVESEVVELKAEVVGDICKEIIAFANTKGGTLYIGVSNDGSIVGVKNADQTILQLNPPLQDLHFNDLSGISEVMLAVLSKLC
;
A
#
# COMPACT_ATOMS: atom_id res chain seq x y z
N MET A 1 3.81 10.61 -16.48
CA MET A 1 4.47 9.50 -15.75
C MET A 1 3.43 8.41 -15.54
N ALA A 2 3.66 7.21 -16.06
CA ALA A 2 2.85 6.03 -15.72
C ALA A 2 3.52 5.34 -14.52
N PHE A 3 2.72 4.98 -13.51
CA PHE A 3 3.21 4.09 -12.45
C PHE A 3 3.38 2.68 -13.04
N VAL A 4 4.44 1.97 -12.65
CA VAL A 4 4.75 0.63 -13.17
C VAL A 4 4.79 -0.33 -12.00
N GLU A 5 3.95 -1.37 -12.07
CA GLU A 5 3.94 -2.50 -11.13
C GLU A 5 5.26 -3.26 -11.21
N SER A 6 5.78 -3.69 -10.06
CA SER A 6 7.05 -4.41 -9.96
C SER A 6 7.10 -5.24 -8.68
N GLU A 7 8.14 -6.05 -8.53
CA GLU A 7 8.32 -6.92 -7.34
C GLU A 7 8.43 -6.13 -6.01
N VAL A 8 8.69 -4.82 -6.10
CA VAL A 8 8.77 -3.89 -4.96
C VAL A 8 7.78 -2.74 -5.08
N VAL A 9 6.87 -2.77 -6.07
CA VAL A 9 5.89 -1.71 -6.32
C VAL A 9 4.53 -2.33 -6.64
N GLU A 10 3.58 -2.12 -5.76
CA GLU A 10 2.21 -2.62 -5.93
C GLU A 10 1.24 -1.46 -6.12
N LEU A 11 0.34 -1.57 -7.09
CA LEU A 11 -0.63 -0.53 -7.41
C LEU A 11 -2.04 -1.03 -7.09
N LYS A 12 -2.75 -0.30 -6.24
CA LYS A 12 -4.18 -0.52 -6.00
C LYS A 12 -4.98 0.74 -6.21
N ALA A 13 -6.13 0.62 -6.87
CA ALA A 13 -7.07 1.72 -7.01
C ALA A 13 -7.74 2.07 -5.67
N GLU A 14 -7.91 1.08 -4.80
CA GLU A 14 -8.59 1.20 -3.50
C GLU A 14 -7.95 0.30 -2.43
N VAL A 15 -8.18 0.62 -1.17
CA VAL A 15 -7.79 -0.25 -0.05
C VAL A 15 -8.71 -1.45 0.00
N VAL A 16 -8.15 -2.62 -0.36
CA VAL A 16 -8.80 -3.92 -0.22
C VAL A 16 -8.07 -4.69 0.87
N GLY A 17 -8.79 -5.36 1.77
CA GLY A 17 -8.27 -5.97 3.02
C GLY A 17 -7.07 -6.93 2.91
N ASP A 18 -6.65 -7.33 1.71
CA ASP A 18 -5.42 -8.12 1.50
C ASP A 18 -4.11 -7.32 1.57
N ILE A 19 -4.18 -5.99 1.69
CA ILE A 19 -3.05 -5.07 1.95
C ILE A 19 -2.09 -5.54 3.05
N CYS A 20 -2.57 -6.18 4.13
CA CYS A 20 -1.69 -6.65 5.19
C CYS A 20 -0.76 -7.78 4.72
N LYS A 21 -1.25 -8.69 3.87
CA LYS A 21 -0.41 -9.76 3.32
C LYS A 21 0.68 -9.19 2.43
N GLU A 22 0.35 -8.16 1.66
CA GLU A 22 1.29 -7.47 0.77
C GLU A 22 2.38 -6.78 1.59
N ILE A 23 1.99 -6.11 2.67
CA ILE A 23 2.93 -5.44 3.58
C ILE A 23 3.84 -6.44 4.28
N ILE A 24 3.30 -7.60 4.72
CA ILE A 24 4.11 -8.72 5.24
C ILE A 24 5.09 -9.22 4.17
N ALA A 25 4.64 -9.37 2.92
CA ALA A 25 5.49 -9.81 1.82
C ALA A 25 6.62 -8.81 1.52
N PHE A 26 6.32 -7.51 1.48
CA PHE A 26 7.32 -6.46 1.28
C PHE A 26 8.32 -6.39 2.43
N ALA A 27 7.85 -6.44 3.67
CA ALA A 27 8.71 -6.42 4.85
C ALA A 27 9.63 -7.66 4.92
N ASN A 28 9.13 -8.84 4.54
CA ASN A 28 9.93 -10.07 4.49
C ASN A 28 10.88 -10.16 3.28
N THR A 29 10.74 -9.27 2.29
CA THR A 29 11.63 -9.18 1.13
C THR A 29 12.60 -8.00 1.31
N LYS A 30 12.82 -7.20 0.26
CA LYS A 30 13.74 -6.04 0.28
C LYS A 30 13.04 -4.74 0.67
N GLY A 31 11.80 -4.81 1.15
CA GLY A 31 10.91 -3.67 1.29
C GLY A 31 10.12 -3.46 0.00
N GLY A 32 9.28 -2.43 0.01
CA GLY A 32 8.45 -2.14 -1.14
C GLY A 32 7.60 -0.89 -0.95
N THR A 33 6.96 -0.47 -2.04
CA THR A 33 6.06 0.67 -2.06
C THR A 33 4.68 0.24 -2.52
N LEU A 34 3.69 0.43 -1.66
CA LEU A 34 2.29 0.18 -1.99
C LEU A 34 1.63 1.52 -2.32
N TYR A 35 1.15 1.67 -3.54
CA TYR A 35 0.41 2.85 -3.99
C TYR A 35 -1.08 2.58 -3.94
N ILE A 36 -1.81 3.41 -3.20
CA ILE A 36 -3.26 3.40 -3.16
C ILE A 36 -3.80 4.60 -3.94
N GLY A 37 -4.82 4.38 -4.77
CA GLY A 37 -5.38 5.38 -5.67
C GLY A 37 -4.75 5.35 -7.06
N VAL A 38 -4.09 4.25 -7.44
CA VAL A 38 -3.52 4.05 -8.78
C VAL A 38 -4.11 2.79 -9.39
N SER A 39 -4.64 2.90 -10.61
CA SER A 39 -5.13 1.76 -11.37
C SER A 39 -3.96 0.91 -11.86
N ASN A 40 -4.16 -0.38 -12.08
CA ASN A 40 -3.14 -1.32 -12.58
C ASN A 40 -2.54 -0.89 -13.94
N ASP A 41 -3.25 -0.05 -14.71
CA ASP A 41 -2.73 0.56 -15.93
C ASP A 41 -1.69 1.68 -15.66
N GLY A 42 -1.38 1.96 -14.39
CA GLY A 42 -0.50 3.05 -13.97
C GLY A 42 -1.17 4.42 -13.94
N SER A 43 -2.50 4.46 -14.13
CA SER A 43 -3.32 5.68 -14.13
C SER A 43 -3.72 6.09 -12.72
N ILE A 44 -3.48 7.34 -12.34
CA ILE A 44 -3.87 7.87 -11.01
C ILE A 44 -5.39 8.09 -11.00
N VAL A 45 -6.11 7.20 -10.33
CA VAL A 45 -7.57 7.35 -10.12
C VAL A 45 -7.85 8.29 -8.95
N GLY A 46 -6.99 8.23 -7.92
CA GLY A 46 -7.11 8.91 -6.65
C GLY A 46 -8.23 8.34 -5.79
N VAL A 47 -7.99 8.24 -4.47
CA VAL A 47 -9.06 7.89 -3.53
C VAL A 47 -9.91 9.11 -3.20
N LYS A 48 -11.22 8.89 -2.98
CA LYS A 48 -12.16 9.95 -2.59
C LYS A 48 -11.81 10.59 -1.25
N ASN A 49 -11.38 9.78 -0.28
CA ASN A 49 -10.99 10.23 1.05
C ASN A 49 -9.71 9.51 1.47
N ALA A 50 -8.57 10.20 1.39
CA ALA A 50 -7.30 9.64 1.89
C ALA A 50 -7.38 9.35 3.38
N ASP A 51 -7.97 10.24 4.19
CA ASP A 51 -8.12 10.02 5.63
C ASP A 51 -8.90 8.75 5.96
N GLN A 52 -10.02 8.52 5.27
CA GLN A 52 -10.82 7.30 5.47
C GLN A 52 -10.06 6.04 5.02
N THR A 53 -9.25 6.17 3.97
CA THR A 53 -8.40 5.09 3.46
C THR A 53 -7.32 4.74 4.48
N ILE A 54 -6.62 5.75 5.03
CA ILE A 54 -5.63 5.60 6.09
C ILE A 54 -6.28 5.04 7.35
N LEU A 55 -7.47 5.51 7.74
CA LEU A 55 -8.21 4.98 8.88
C LEU A 55 -8.62 3.51 8.70
N GLN A 56 -8.86 3.05 7.48
CA GLN A 56 -9.11 1.63 7.20
C GLN A 56 -7.83 0.80 7.21
N LEU A 57 -6.70 1.39 6.83
CA LEU A 57 -5.37 0.78 6.89
C LEU A 57 -4.86 0.70 8.33
N ASN A 58 -5.19 1.66 9.18
CA ASN A 58 -4.65 1.80 10.52
C ASN A 58 -4.91 0.57 11.42
N PRO A 59 -6.16 0.08 11.60
CA PRO A 59 -6.41 -1.09 12.43
C PRO A 59 -5.68 -2.36 11.96
N PRO A 60 -5.73 -2.77 10.68
CA PRO A 60 -5.07 -4.00 10.25
C PRO A 60 -3.54 -3.83 10.16
N LEU A 61 -3.01 -2.61 10.00
CA LEU A 61 -1.58 -2.28 10.18
C LEU A 61 -1.12 -2.32 11.63
N GLN A 62 -2.00 -2.02 12.57
CA GLN A 62 -1.72 -2.04 14.00
C GLN A 62 -1.84 -3.47 14.56
N ASP A 63 -2.68 -4.30 13.94
CA ASP A 63 -2.80 -5.74 14.20
C ASP A 63 -1.63 -6.55 13.59
N LEU A 64 -0.89 -5.96 12.64
CA LEU A 64 0.35 -6.52 12.13
C LEU A 64 1.41 -6.54 13.24
N HIS A 65 1.56 -7.71 13.87
CA HIS A 65 2.61 -7.93 14.84
C HIS A 65 3.97 -8.02 14.12
N PHE A 66 4.93 -7.20 14.53
CA PHE A 66 6.32 -7.23 14.05
C PHE A 66 6.98 -8.62 14.11
N ASN A 67 6.42 -9.54 14.90
CA ASN A 67 6.86 -10.92 14.99
C ASN A 67 6.72 -11.71 13.66
N ASP A 68 5.82 -11.30 12.76
CA ASP A 68 5.67 -11.87 11.42
C ASP A 68 6.66 -11.29 10.40
N LEU A 69 7.42 -10.27 10.79
CA LEU A 69 8.38 -9.58 9.94
C LEU A 69 9.80 -10.07 10.29
N SER A 70 10.28 -11.06 9.55
CA SER A 70 11.63 -11.61 9.70
C SER A 70 12.72 -10.69 9.12
N GLY A 71 12.34 -9.79 8.21
CA GLY A 71 13.17 -8.75 7.62
C GLY A 71 12.73 -7.36 8.09
N ILE A 72 13.69 -6.52 8.52
CA ILE A 72 13.44 -5.14 8.98
C ILE A 72 13.36 -4.17 7.80
N SER A 73 12.76 -4.57 6.69
CA SER A 73 12.75 -3.78 5.47
C SER A 73 11.72 -2.65 5.55
N GLU A 74 12.08 -1.47 5.02
CA GLU A 74 11.17 -0.31 4.98
C GLU A 74 10.06 -0.54 3.95
N VAL A 75 8.81 -0.44 4.39
CA VAL A 75 7.63 -0.46 3.52
C VAL A 75 7.03 0.94 3.45
N MET A 76 6.97 1.50 2.26
CA MET A 76 6.41 2.83 2.01
C MET A 76 4.96 2.69 1.55
N LEU A 77 4.04 3.36 2.24
CA LEU A 77 2.63 3.38 1.86
C LEU A 77 2.27 4.77 1.33
N ALA A 78 1.93 4.85 0.05
CA ALA A 78 1.61 6.10 -0.62
C ALA A 78 0.12 6.12 -0.99
N VAL A 79 -0.66 6.96 -0.31
CA VAL A 79 -2.09 7.15 -0.62
C VAL A 79 -2.24 8.43 -1.45
N LEU A 80 -2.68 8.28 -2.70
CA LEU A 80 -2.96 9.39 -3.60
C LEU A 80 -4.44 9.76 -3.48
N SER A 81 -4.75 10.89 -2.84
CA SER A 81 -6.09 11.49 -2.93
C SER A 81 -6.24 12.28 -4.21
N LYS A 82 -7.45 12.31 -4.77
CA LYS A 82 -7.82 13.40 -5.66
C LYS A 82 -7.93 14.66 -4.81
N LEU A 83 -6.94 15.55 -4.91
CA LEU A 83 -7.15 16.95 -4.56
C LEU A 83 -8.18 17.50 -5.57
N CYS A 84 -9.44 17.47 -5.20
CA CYS A 84 -10.45 18.35 -5.78
C CYS A 84 -10.25 19.77 -5.25
#